data_AF-A0AAW7J859-F1
#
_entry.id   AF-A0AAW7J859-F1
#
_cell.length_a   1.000
_cell.length_b   1.000
_cell.length_c   1.000
_cell.angle_alpha   90.00
_cell.angle_beta   90.00
_cell.angle_gamma   90.00
#
_symmetry.space_group_name_H-M   'P 1'
#
loop_
_entity.id
_entity.type
_entity.pdbx_description
1 polymer ?
#
loop_
_entity_poly.entity_id
_entity_poly.type
_entity_poly.pdbx_seq_one_letter_code
_entity_poly.pdbx_strand_id
1 'polypeptide(L)'
;ALSPYMARELVDKTIHNEQLFDLKETEQILFKSQQQELSHNLSLLLKDPYISVRVMKEKLNKQEAILKTFCAKHDIQLENKESVARQSDEVKKAFQGIIQPLARYEMAIKAVHYYHETTIKEHLPMIDRKQLNGLQKEQLCNAILYFGDQLEEKVVIDVLNDRQPMKYDTATKERLLTGLLEEGHTHLSEIEKQFFENPSMKVMFFNECVQTKDFSQAGKQTLKAVFDKNYTNVKDELNKEKNVEEKNYYRNNTNNFNLLKGLGTNLLFTILRGESEPERPAHKPKKKKHKNDRGYSPRM
;
A
#
# COMPACT_ATOMS: atom_id res chain seq x y z
N ALA A 1 13.58 -1.00 16.19
CA ALA A 1 13.64 -2.47 16.26
C ALA A 1 13.19 -2.99 14.91
N LEU A 2 13.91 -3.94 14.32
CA LEU A 2 13.60 -4.47 12.99
C LEU A 2 12.34 -5.33 13.04
N SER A 3 11.52 -5.29 11.98
CA SER A 3 10.45 -6.26 11.82
C SER A 3 11.05 -7.65 11.53
N PRO A 4 10.31 -8.75 11.81
CA PRO A 4 10.74 -10.09 11.44
C PRO A 4 11.03 -10.23 9.94
N TYR A 5 10.30 -9.50 9.08
CA TYR A 5 10.52 -9.47 7.64
C TYR A 5 11.86 -8.80 7.31
N MET A 6 12.13 -7.63 7.88
CA MET A 6 13.40 -6.90 7.70
C MET A 6 14.62 -7.67 8.21
N ALA A 7 14.50 -8.30 9.38
CA ALA A 7 15.56 -9.12 9.94
C ALA A 7 15.87 -10.32 9.02
N ARG A 8 14.83 -10.97 8.50
CA ARG A 8 14.99 -12.09 7.57
C ARG A 8 15.64 -11.66 6.25
N GLU A 9 15.17 -10.57 5.64
CA GLU A 9 15.73 -10.07 4.38
C GLU A 9 17.22 -9.74 4.51
N LEU A 10 17.61 -9.12 5.63
CA LEU A 10 19.01 -8.82 5.91
C LEU A 10 19.84 -10.11 6.04
N VAL A 11 19.36 -11.10 6.79
CA VAL A 11 20.01 -12.41 6.94
C VAL A 11 20.14 -13.13 5.60
N ASP A 12 19.05 -13.20 4.83
CA ASP A 12 19.02 -13.91 3.55
C ASP A 12 20.01 -13.27 2.56
N LYS A 13 20.11 -11.94 2.52
CA LYS A 13 21.11 -11.24 1.68
C LYS A 13 22.55 -11.43 2.15
N THR A 14 22.79 -11.41 3.46
CA THR A 14 24.13 -11.64 4.03
C THR A 14 24.60 -13.06 3.70
N ILE A 15 23.71 -14.06 3.80
CA ILE A 15 24.02 -15.45 3.44
C ILE A 15 24.25 -15.59 1.93
N HIS A 16 23.38 -15.02 1.10
CA HIS A 16 23.44 -15.19 -0.35
C HIS A 16 24.68 -14.53 -0.98
N ASN A 17 25.07 -13.36 -0.48
CA ASN A 17 26.22 -12.61 -0.99
C ASN A 17 27.53 -12.96 -0.28
N GLU A 18 27.48 -13.83 0.74
CA GLU A 18 28.63 -14.21 1.59
C GLU A 18 29.43 -13.00 2.13
N GLN A 19 28.74 -11.89 2.40
CA GLN A 19 29.37 -10.62 2.75
C GLN A 19 28.64 -9.94 3.92
N LEU A 20 29.44 -9.30 4.81
CA LEU A 20 28.94 -8.34 5.79
C LEU A 20 28.74 -6.99 5.12
N PHE A 21 27.53 -6.44 5.25
CA PHE A 21 27.19 -5.12 4.73
C PHE A 21 27.69 -4.03 5.68
N ASP A 22 28.12 -2.91 5.10
CA ASP A 22 28.37 -1.71 5.90
C ASP A 22 27.04 -1.08 6.37
N LEU A 23 27.14 0.00 7.15
CA LEU A 23 25.96 0.68 7.69
C LEU A 23 25.04 1.20 6.57
N LYS A 24 25.61 1.79 5.51
CA LYS A 24 24.86 2.42 4.43
C LYS A 24 24.15 1.36 3.58
N GLU A 25 24.83 0.27 3.26
CA GLU A 25 24.28 -0.88 2.57
C GLU A 25 23.15 -1.52 3.39
N THR A 26 23.35 -1.67 4.71
CA THR A 26 22.34 -2.18 5.63
C THR A 26 21.09 -1.30 5.64
N GLU A 27 21.25 0.02 5.78
CA GLU A 27 20.13 0.97 5.75
C GLU A 27 19.33 0.88 4.45
N GLN A 28 20.00 0.77 3.30
CA GLN A 28 19.33 0.61 2.01
C GLN A 28 18.57 -0.72 1.90
N ILE A 29 19.16 -1.82 2.38
CA ILE A 29 18.50 -3.14 2.41
C ILE A 29 17.24 -3.07 3.28
N LEU A 30 17.36 -2.50 4.48
CA LEU A 30 16.26 -2.37 5.42
C LEU A 30 15.15 -1.47 4.88
N PHE A 31 15.49 -0.34 4.26
CA PHE A 31 14.52 0.57 3.67
C PHE A 31 13.75 -0.09 2.51
N LYS A 32 14.45 -0.83 1.64
CA LYS A 32 13.80 -1.61 0.56
C LYS A 32 12.90 -2.71 1.12
N SER A 33 13.37 -3.41 2.15
CA SER A 33 12.61 -4.46 2.82
C SER A 33 11.31 -3.92 3.44
N GLN A 34 11.37 -2.76 4.10
CA GLN A 34 10.20 -2.11 4.69
C GLN A 34 9.14 -1.78 3.62
N GLN A 35 9.56 -1.31 2.43
CA GLN A 35 8.66 -1.06 1.29
C GLN A 35 8.04 -2.35 0.75
N GLN A 36 8.83 -3.41 0.63
CA GLN A 36 8.35 -4.72 0.17
C GLN A 36 7.37 -5.34 1.17
N GLU A 37 7.63 -5.23 2.47
CA GLU A 37 6.73 -5.66 3.54
C GLU A 37 5.40 -4.91 3.45
N LEU A 38 5.42 -3.58 3.31
CA LEU A 38 4.21 -2.78 3.13
C LEU A 38 3.45 -3.21 1.86
N SER A 39 4.13 -3.31 0.73
CA SER A 39 3.53 -3.71 -0.55
C SER A 39 2.87 -5.08 -0.44
N HIS A 40 3.56 -6.05 0.17
CA HIS A 40 3.03 -7.38 0.45
C HIS A 40 1.77 -7.30 1.32
N ASN A 41 1.84 -6.61 2.46
CA ASN A 41 0.70 -6.46 3.38
C ASN A 41 -0.51 -5.79 2.71
N LEU A 42 -0.28 -4.77 1.89
CA LEU A 42 -1.35 -4.12 1.14
C LEU A 42 -1.93 -5.04 0.06
N SER A 43 -1.12 -5.86 -0.60
CA SER A 43 -1.60 -6.83 -1.60
C SER A 43 -2.48 -7.94 -1.00
N LEU A 44 -2.32 -8.22 0.30
CA LEU A 44 -3.20 -9.14 1.03
C LEU A 44 -4.57 -8.52 1.32
N LEU A 45 -4.65 -7.19 1.39
CA LEU A 45 -5.87 -6.45 1.71
C LEU A 45 -6.60 -5.96 0.45
N LEU A 46 -5.84 -5.51 -0.55
CA LEU A 46 -6.32 -4.80 -1.72
C LEU A 46 -5.82 -5.48 -3.00
N LYS A 47 -6.68 -5.51 -4.03
CA LYS A 47 -6.34 -6.12 -5.32
C LYS A 47 -5.24 -5.34 -6.04
N ASP A 48 -5.38 -4.03 -6.05
CA ASP A 48 -4.47 -3.08 -6.68
C ASP A 48 -4.02 -2.11 -5.57
N PRO A 49 -2.99 -2.49 -4.78
CA PRO A 49 -2.52 -1.69 -3.67
C PRO A 49 -1.76 -0.47 -4.21
N TYR A 50 -2.47 0.61 -4.47
CA TYR A 50 -1.84 1.90 -4.68
C TYR A 50 -1.56 2.56 -3.32
N ILE A 51 -0.31 2.99 -3.10
CA ILE A 51 0.17 3.61 -1.86
C ILE A 51 -0.24 5.09 -1.83
N SER A 52 -1.53 5.39 -1.98
CA SER A 52 -2.03 6.72 -1.69
C SER A 52 -3.17 6.66 -0.70
N VAL A 53 -2.96 7.36 0.41
CA VAL A 53 -3.94 7.50 1.49
C VAL A 53 -5.18 8.21 0.97
N ARG A 54 -5.00 9.19 0.09
CA ARG A 54 -6.12 9.93 -0.52
C ARG A 54 -7.09 8.98 -1.24
N VAL A 55 -6.56 8.12 -2.10
CA VAL A 55 -7.34 7.16 -2.89
C VAL A 55 -8.08 6.18 -2.00
N MET A 56 -7.37 5.62 -1.03
CA MET A 56 -7.97 4.69 -0.08
C MET A 56 -9.07 5.36 0.76
N LYS A 57 -8.89 6.63 1.16
CA LYS A 57 -9.92 7.42 1.86
C LYS A 57 -11.13 7.71 0.99
N GLU A 58 -10.94 8.06 -0.28
CA GLU A 58 -12.07 8.27 -1.19
C GLU A 58 -12.89 6.98 -1.38
N LYS A 59 -12.22 5.84 -1.53
CA LYS A 59 -12.88 4.52 -1.59
C LYS A 59 -13.56 4.15 -0.27
N LEU A 60 -12.93 4.47 0.87
CA LEU A 60 -13.50 4.28 2.20
C LEU A 60 -14.79 5.11 2.37
N ASN A 61 -14.76 6.41 2.09
CA ASN A 61 -15.91 7.32 2.22
C ASN A 61 -17.10 6.86 1.36
N LYS A 62 -16.84 6.38 0.15
CA LYS A 62 -17.89 5.79 -0.71
C LYS A 62 -18.51 4.55 -0.06
N GLN A 63 -17.67 3.67 0.49
CA GLN A 63 -18.13 2.45 1.15
C GLN A 63 -18.91 2.76 2.43
N GLU A 64 -18.51 3.78 3.19
CA GLU A 64 -19.25 4.29 4.35
C GLU A 64 -20.64 4.83 3.95
N ALA A 65 -20.73 5.57 2.84
CA ALA A 65 -22.00 6.05 2.32
C ALA A 65 -22.93 4.89 1.91
N ILE A 66 -22.39 3.85 1.26
CA ILE A 66 -23.13 2.63 0.93
C ILE A 66 -23.61 1.94 2.22
N LEU A 67 -22.73 1.78 3.22
CA LEU A 67 -23.07 1.17 4.49
C LEU A 67 -24.18 1.93 5.21
N LYS A 68 -24.09 3.27 5.25
CA LYS A 68 -25.10 4.12 5.89
C LYS A 68 -26.48 3.96 5.23
N THR A 69 -26.53 4.00 3.90
CA THR A 69 -27.77 3.79 3.15
C THR A 69 -28.33 2.38 3.34
N PHE A 70 -27.46 1.37 3.33
CA PHE A 70 -27.87 -0.02 3.58
C PHE A 70 -28.43 -0.22 4.99
N CYS A 71 -27.77 0.36 6.00
CA CYS A 71 -28.21 0.28 7.39
C CYS A 71 -29.57 0.96 7.58
N ALA A 72 -29.76 2.16 7.01
CA ALA A 72 -31.04 2.86 7.06
C ALA A 72 -32.18 2.08 6.38
N LYS A 73 -31.90 1.41 5.24
CA LYS A 73 -32.89 0.61 4.51
C LYS A 73 -33.34 -0.64 5.28
N HIS A 74 -32.44 -1.24 6.05
CA HIS A 74 -32.68 -2.53 6.73
C HIS A 74 -32.84 -2.38 8.25
N ASP A 75 -32.94 -1.15 8.76
CA ASP A 75 -33.01 -0.83 10.20
C ASP A 75 -31.89 -1.52 11.02
N ILE A 76 -30.66 -1.46 10.48
CA ILE A 76 -29.47 -1.99 11.13
C ILE A 76 -28.80 -0.89 11.95
N GLN A 77 -28.53 -1.16 13.22
CA GLN A 77 -27.77 -0.31 14.12
C GLN A 77 -26.38 -0.92 14.32
N LEU A 78 -25.31 -0.19 13.96
CA LEU A 78 -23.94 -0.74 13.99
C LEU A 78 -23.45 -1.02 15.42
N GLU A 79 -24.00 -0.29 16.40
CA GLU A 79 -23.72 -0.45 17.81
C GLU A 79 -24.34 -1.75 18.37
N ASN A 80 -25.48 -2.15 17.79
CA ASN A 80 -26.27 -3.31 18.23
C ASN A 80 -26.10 -4.51 17.29
N LYS A 81 -25.23 -5.45 17.68
CA LYS A 81 -24.96 -6.66 16.88
C LYS A 81 -26.21 -7.52 16.64
N GLU A 82 -27.22 -7.45 17.51
CA GLU A 82 -28.47 -8.18 17.33
C GLU A 82 -29.33 -7.64 16.17
N SER A 83 -29.18 -6.36 15.81
CA SER A 83 -29.95 -5.78 14.70
C SER A 83 -29.62 -6.45 13.37
N VAL A 84 -28.38 -6.95 13.20
CA VAL A 84 -27.95 -7.74 12.04
C VAL A 84 -28.35 -9.20 12.17
N ALA A 85 -28.27 -9.77 13.38
CA ALA A 85 -28.61 -11.17 13.62
C ALA A 85 -30.08 -11.50 13.31
N ARG A 86 -30.98 -10.53 13.49
CA ARG A 86 -32.41 -10.64 13.21
C ARG A 86 -32.78 -10.51 11.73
N GLN A 87 -31.85 -10.10 10.88
CA GLN A 87 -32.09 -9.95 9.44
C GLN A 87 -32.12 -11.29 8.70
N SER A 88 -32.66 -11.29 7.48
CA SER A 88 -32.61 -12.46 6.59
C SER A 88 -31.16 -12.80 6.21
N ASP A 89 -30.93 -14.04 5.77
CA ASP A 89 -29.60 -14.49 5.37
C ASP A 89 -29.06 -13.73 4.15
N GLU A 90 -29.94 -13.29 3.24
CA GLU A 90 -29.57 -12.43 2.12
C GLU A 90 -29.05 -11.08 2.59
N VAL A 91 -29.74 -10.45 3.54
CA VAL A 91 -29.36 -9.14 4.10
C VAL A 91 -28.04 -9.28 4.88
N LYS A 92 -27.87 -10.34 5.67
CA LYS A 92 -26.61 -10.63 6.38
C LYS A 92 -25.44 -10.80 5.41
N LYS A 93 -25.64 -11.53 4.31
CA LYS A 93 -24.63 -11.75 3.28
C LYS A 93 -24.27 -10.45 2.55
N ALA A 94 -25.27 -9.64 2.21
CA ALA A 94 -25.05 -8.33 1.59
C ALA A 94 -24.31 -7.37 2.54
N PHE A 95 -24.70 -7.32 3.80
CA PHE A 95 -24.04 -6.55 4.86
C PHE A 95 -22.57 -6.94 5.01
N GLN A 96 -22.27 -8.24 5.07
CA GLN A 96 -20.89 -8.74 5.11
C GLN A 96 -20.10 -8.34 3.86
N GLY A 97 -20.73 -8.37 2.68
CA GLY A 97 -20.13 -7.92 1.42
C GLY A 97 -19.81 -6.42 1.40
N ILE A 98 -20.51 -5.60 2.20
CA ILE A 98 -20.26 -4.16 2.33
C ILE A 98 -19.18 -3.88 3.38
N ILE A 99 -19.21 -4.56 4.52
CA ILE A 99 -18.28 -4.30 5.62
C ILE A 99 -16.87 -4.83 5.34
N GLN A 100 -16.74 -5.98 4.66
CA GLN A 100 -15.42 -6.53 4.38
C GLN A 100 -14.51 -5.57 3.59
N PRO A 101 -14.97 -4.94 2.47
CA PRO A 101 -14.21 -3.89 1.80
C PRO A 101 -13.87 -2.70 2.70
N LEU A 102 -14.81 -2.26 3.53
CA LEU A 102 -14.63 -1.12 4.44
C LEU A 102 -13.48 -1.40 5.43
N ALA A 103 -13.54 -2.55 6.12
CA ALA A 103 -12.50 -3.00 7.03
C ALA A 103 -11.13 -3.13 6.36
N ARG A 104 -11.07 -3.59 5.09
CA ARG A 104 -9.82 -3.66 4.32
C ARG A 104 -9.21 -2.29 4.09
N TYR A 105 -10.00 -1.30 3.71
CA TYR A 105 -9.52 0.07 3.50
C TYR A 105 -9.03 0.69 4.81
N GLU A 106 -9.75 0.52 5.92
CA GLU A 106 -9.30 0.99 7.24
C GLU A 106 -7.97 0.37 7.66
N MET A 107 -7.82 -0.95 7.51
CA MET A 107 -6.57 -1.65 7.83
C MET A 107 -5.42 -1.21 6.92
N ALA A 108 -5.68 -1.03 5.62
CA ALA A 108 -4.69 -0.55 4.66
C ALA A 108 -4.23 0.88 4.97
N ILE A 109 -5.16 1.79 5.29
CA ILE A 109 -4.84 3.16 5.70
C ILE A 109 -4.01 3.16 6.98
N LYS A 110 -4.35 2.34 7.97
CA LYS A 110 -3.56 2.18 9.21
C LYS A 110 -2.15 1.69 8.92
N ALA A 111 -1.99 0.69 8.05
CA ALA A 111 -0.68 0.17 7.66
C ALA A 111 0.19 1.24 6.96
N VAL A 112 -0.40 2.00 6.03
CA VAL A 112 0.30 3.09 5.34
C VAL A 112 0.64 4.24 6.29
N HIS A 113 -0.27 4.62 7.20
CA HIS A 113 0.03 5.62 8.22
C HIS A 113 1.19 5.19 9.12
N TYR A 114 1.21 3.93 9.58
CA TYR A 114 2.31 3.41 10.39
C TYR A 114 3.64 3.44 9.63
N TYR A 115 3.62 3.06 8.35
CA TYR A 115 4.77 3.17 7.47
C TYR A 115 5.26 4.62 7.37
N HIS A 116 4.37 5.58 7.04
CA HIS A 116 4.75 6.97 6.91
C HIS A 116 5.36 7.55 8.20
N GLU A 117 4.74 7.27 9.35
CA GLU A 117 5.26 7.69 10.65
C GLU A 117 6.67 7.16 10.91
N THR A 118 6.89 5.88 10.59
CA THR A 118 8.19 5.21 10.82
C THR A 118 9.24 5.75 9.86
N THR A 119 8.94 5.85 8.57
CA THR A 119 9.85 6.37 7.55
C THR A 119 10.27 7.81 7.84
N ILE A 120 9.33 8.70 8.18
CA ILE A 120 9.63 10.09 8.53
C ILE A 120 10.45 10.15 9.82
N LYS A 121 10.14 9.31 10.82
CA LYS A 121 10.93 9.26 12.06
C LYS A 121 12.39 8.90 11.82
N GLU A 122 12.62 7.96 10.92
CA GLU A 122 13.96 7.44 10.63
C GLU A 122 14.78 8.41 9.77
N HIS A 123 14.17 9.00 8.73
CA HIS A 123 14.89 9.82 7.75
C HIS A 123 14.81 11.33 7.99
N LEU A 124 13.79 11.80 8.72
CA LEU A 124 13.55 13.21 9.03
C LEU A 124 13.25 13.39 10.53
N PRO A 125 14.17 13.01 11.44
CA PRO A 125 13.92 12.99 12.88
C PRO A 125 13.64 14.38 13.48
N MET A 126 14.06 15.45 12.81
CA MET A 126 13.84 16.85 13.20
C MET A 126 12.40 17.33 12.97
N ILE A 127 11.60 16.63 12.18
CA ILE A 127 10.22 17.02 11.88
C ILE A 127 9.26 16.53 12.96
N ASP A 128 8.47 17.44 13.54
CA ASP A 128 7.38 17.07 14.45
C ASP A 128 6.21 16.46 13.67
N ARG A 129 6.20 15.13 13.61
CA ARG A 129 5.18 14.32 12.91
C ARG A 129 3.76 14.56 13.42
N LYS A 130 3.57 15.10 14.63
CA LYS A 130 2.24 15.40 15.17
C LYS A 130 1.59 16.61 14.52
N GLN A 131 2.39 17.53 13.98
CA GLN A 131 1.90 18.73 13.28
C GLN A 131 1.55 18.45 11.82
N LEU A 132 1.99 17.31 11.28
CA LEU A 132 1.74 16.94 9.90
C LEU A 132 0.38 16.27 9.73
N ASN A 133 -0.36 16.70 8.72
CA ASN A 133 -1.54 15.98 8.27
C ASN A 133 -1.16 14.75 7.42
N GLY A 134 -2.15 13.90 7.10
CA GLY A 134 -1.89 12.66 6.34
C GLY A 134 -1.33 12.88 4.93
N LEU A 135 -1.71 13.96 4.26
CA LEU A 135 -1.21 14.29 2.91
C LEU A 135 0.24 14.72 2.97
N GLN A 136 0.61 15.59 3.92
CA GLN A 136 1.99 16.02 4.13
C GLN A 136 2.90 14.83 4.47
N LYS A 137 2.41 13.87 5.26
CA LYS A 137 3.15 12.63 5.56
C LYS A 137 3.40 11.80 4.30
N GLU A 138 2.39 11.66 3.44
CA GLU A 138 2.51 10.95 2.16
C GLU A 138 3.49 11.65 1.23
N GLN A 139 3.38 12.97 1.06
CA GLN A 139 4.28 13.76 0.21
C GLN A 139 5.73 13.69 0.71
N LEU A 140 5.97 13.77 2.03
CA LEU A 140 7.31 13.63 2.61
C LEU A 140 7.87 12.23 2.40
N CYS A 141 7.08 11.17 2.58
CA CYS A 141 7.53 9.80 2.31
C CYS A 141 7.88 9.62 0.83
N ASN A 142 7.06 10.17 -0.07
CA ASN A 142 7.36 10.17 -1.50
C ASN A 142 8.64 10.95 -1.80
N ALA A 143 8.90 12.06 -1.11
CA ALA A 143 10.14 12.82 -1.26
C ALA A 143 11.36 12.05 -0.73
N ILE A 144 11.26 11.39 0.43
CA ILE A 144 12.32 10.53 0.98
C ILE A 144 12.67 9.43 -0.02
N LEU A 145 11.67 8.76 -0.58
CA LEU A 145 11.87 7.76 -1.62
C LEU A 145 12.53 8.39 -2.85
N TYR A 146 12.02 9.53 -3.32
CA TYR A 146 12.37 10.14 -4.60
C TYR A 146 13.77 10.72 -4.63
N PHE A 147 14.14 11.46 -3.58
CA PHE A 147 15.43 12.12 -3.47
C PHE A 147 16.49 11.22 -2.83
N GLY A 148 16.12 10.29 -1.94
CA GLY A 148 17.07 9.43 -1.24
C GLY A 148 18.16 10.25 -0.56
N ASP A 149 19.42 9.90 -0.82
CA ASP A 149 20.61 10.63 -0.33
C ASP A 149 20.66 12.12 -0.76
N GLN A 150 19.92 12.51 -1.81
CA GLN A 150 19.85 13.90 -2.30
C GLN A 150 18.73 14.71 -1.64
N LEU A 151 18.09 14.17 -0.59
CA LEU A 151 17.03 14.87 0.12
C LEU A 151 17.61 15.99 1.00
N GLU A 152 17.50 17.22 0.53
CA GLU A 152 17.96 18.40 1.26
C GLU A 152 16.83 19.06 2.06
N GLU A 153 17.20 19.85 3.08
CA GLU A 153 16.23 20.59 3.92
C GLU A 153 15.31 21.49 3.08
N LYS A 154 15.85 22.14 2.03
CA LYS A 154 15.05 22.94 1.11
C LYS A 154 13.94 22.14 0.44
N VAL A 155 14.21 20.90 0.04
CA VAL A 155 13.22 20.00 -0.58
C VAL A 155 12.10 19.68 0.41
N VAL A 156 12.45 19.42 1.67
CA VAL A 156 11.48 19.17 2.75
C VAL A 156 10.58 20.40 2.96
N ILE A 157 11.17 21.60 3.01
CA ILE A 157 10.44 22.86 3.13
C ILE A 157 9.51 23.07 1.92
N ASP A 158 10.01 22.84 0.70
CA ASP A 158 9.21 23.00 -0.52
C ASP A 158 8.00 22.05 -0.50
N VAL A 159 8.21 20.76 -0.16
CA VAL A 159 7.13 19.77 -0.05
C VAL A 159 6.08 20.18 0.99
N LEU A 160 6.49 20.65 2.17
CA LEU A 160 5.57 21.06 3.22
C LEU A 160 4.77 22.32 2.88
N ASN A 161 5.26 23.14 1.94
CA ASN A 161 4.60 24.34 1.44
C ASN A 161 3.88 24.11 0.10
N ASP A 162 3.61 22.85 -0.26
CA ASP A 162 2.98 22.45 -1.53
C ASP A 162 3.70 22.98 -2.79
N ARG A 163 5.01 23.22 -2.68
CA ARG A 163 5.87 23.56 -3.81
C ARG A 163 6.44 22.26 -4.38
N GLN A 164 6.39 22.12 -5.70
CA GLN A 164 6.92 20.94 -6.36
C GLN A 164 8.46 20.96 -6.32
N PRO A 165 9.11 19.99 -5.66
CA PRO A 165 10.55 19.92 -5.67
C PRO A 165 11.04 19.37 -7.03
N MET A 166 12.23 19.82 -7.43
CA MET A 166 12.88 19.46 -8.69
C MET A 166 14.17 18.70 -8.38
N LYS A 167 14.32 17.48 -8.93
CA LYS A 167 15.51 16.63 -8.75
C LYS A 167 16.40 16.65 -9.98
N TYR A 168 15.81 16.63 -11.17
CA TYR A 168 16.52 16.43 -12.42
C TYR A 168 16.49 17.70 -13.29
N ASP A 169 17.59 17.96 -13.99
CA ASP A 169 17.60 18.93 -15.06
C ASP A 169 16.80 18.43 -16.29
N THR A 170 16.53 19.34 -17.24
CA THR A 170 15.73 19.03 -18.43
C THR A 170 16.36 17.93 -19.28
N ALA A 171 17.68 17.92 -19.45
CA ALA A 171 18.38 16.92 -20.26
C ALA A 171 18.25 15.51 -19.66
N THR A 172 18.38 15.41 -18.34
CA THR A 172 18.24 14.16 -17.60
C THR A 172 16.79 13.67 -17.64
N LYS A 173 15.81 14.56 -17.54
CA LYS A 173 14.38 14.21 -17.69
C LYS A 173 14.09 13.59 -19.06
N GLU A 174 14.59 14.20 -20.14
CA GLU A 174 14.41 13.66 -21.50
C GLU A 174 15.08 12.29 -21.65
N ARG A 175 16.32 12.12 -21.16
CA ARG A 175 17.01 10.81 -21.17
C ARG A 175 16.22 9.73 -20.42
N LEU A 176 15.74 10.05 -19.22
CA LEU A 176 14.97 9.12 -18.38
C LEU A 176 13.63 8.76 -19.06
N LEU A 177 12.98 9.73 -19.72
CA LEU A 177 11.77 9.48 -20.51
C LEU A 177 12.06 8.55 -21.70
N THR A 178 13.15 8.76 -22.43
CA THR A 178 13.57 7.85 -23.52
C THR A 178 13.81 6.43 -22.99
N GLY A 179 14.53 6.29 -21.89
CA GLY A 179 14.77 4.98 -21.27
C GLY A 179 13.52 4.29 -20.73
N LEU A 180 12.48 5.03 -20.38
CA LEU A 180 11.16 4.49 -20.02
C LEU A 180 10.38 3.94 -21.23
N LEU A 181 10.62 4.49 -22.43
CA LEU A 181 9.90 4.15 -23.65
C LEU A 181 10.49 2.93 -24.37
N GLU A 182 11.81 2.74 -24.27
CA GLU A 182 12.49 1.62 -24.90
C GLU A 182 12.23 0.31 -24.14
N GLU A 183 11.72 -0.69 -24.87
CA GLU A 183 11.52 -2.04 -24.33
C GLU A 183 12.87 -2.59 -23.83
N GLY A 184 12.96 -2.91 -22.53
CA GLY A 184 14.18 -3.43 -21.90
C GLY A 184 15.00 -2.42 -21.11
N HIS A 185 14.63 -1.12 -21.12
CA HIS A 185 15.25 -0.07 -20.31
C HIS A 185 16.77 0.00 -20.52
N THR A 186 17.24 -0.15 -21.75
CA THR A 186 18.66 -0.34 -22.12
C THR A 186 19.57 0.82 -21.68
N HIS A 187 19.02 2.02 -21.55
CA HIS A 187 19.75 3.23 -21.13
C HIS A 187 19.52 3.65 -19.69
N LEU A 188 18.75 2.87 -18.93
CA LEU A 188 18.55 3.08 -17.51
C LEU A 188 19.56 2.26 -16.71
N SER A 189 20.21 2.90 -15.75
CA SER A 189 20.97 2.16 -14.73
C SER A 189 20.04 1.22 -13.95
N GLU A 190 20.60 0.22 -13.29
CA GLU A 190 19.79 -0.69 -12.46
C GLU A 190 19.05 0.06 -11.33
N ILE A 191 19.66 1.12 -10.81
CA ILE A 191 19.04 2.05 -9.85
C ILE A 191 17.84 2.76 -10.48
N GLU A 192 17.97 3.23 -11.73
CA GLU A 192 16.87 3.88 -12.46
C GLU A 192 15.76 2.89 -12.86
N LYS A 193 16.10 1.63 -13.14
CA LYS A 193 15.09 0.57 -13.37
C LYS A 193 14.29 0.32 -12.10
N GLN A 194 14.96 0.11 -10.97
CA GLN A 194 14.32 -0.08 -9.67
C GLN A 194 13.52 1.16 -9.23
N PHE A 195 14.02 2.35 -9.54
CA PHE A 195 13.33 3.62 -9.30
C PHE A 195 11.96 3.67 -10.00
N PHE A 196 11.88 3.14 -11.23
CA PHE A 196 10.62 3.04 -11.96
C PHE A 196 9.77 1.83 -11.57
N GLU A 197 10.23 0.88 -10.76
CA GLU A 197 9.35 -0.18 -10.25
C GLU A 197 8.37 0.36 -9.19
N ASN A 198 8.74 1.43 -8.48
CA ASN A 198 7.90 2.04 -7.44
C ASN A 198 6.89 3.06 -8.03
N PRO A 199 5.57 2.84 -7.87
CA PRO A 199 4.55 3.75 -8.40
C PRO A 199 4.63 5.20 -7.88
N SER A 200 4.97 5.40 -6.59
CA SER A 200 5.07 6.74 -6.00
C SER A 200 6.21 7.56 -6.63
N MET A 201 7.31 6.89 -6.93
CA MET A 201 8.50 7.48 -7.55
C MET A 201 8.22 7.95 -8.98
N LYS A 202 7.50 7.10 -9.72
CA LYS A 202 6.98 7.42 -11.05
C LYS A 202 6.09 8.66 -11.01
N VAL A 203 5.15 8.75 -10.06
CA VAL A 203 4.27 9.91 -9.93
C VAL A 203 5.05 11.20 -9.60
N MET A 204 6.05 11.13 -8.73
CA MET A 204 6.92 12.28 -8.43
C MET A 204 7.69 12.75 -9.67
N PHE A 205 8.30 11.82 -10.42
CA PHE A 205 8.96 12.13 -11.69
C PHE A 205 7.99 12.75 -12.70
N PHE A 206 6.77 12.22 -12.78
CA PHE A 206 5.74 12.74 -13.67
C PHE A 206 5.39 14.19 -13.35
N ASN A 207 5.10 14.48 -12.08
CA ASN A 207 4.74 15.82 -11.62
C ASN A 207 5.88 16.81 -11.88
N GLU A 208 7.11 16.40 -11.65
CA GLU A 208 8.29 17.20 -11.94
C GLU A 208 8.39 17.58 -13.42
N CYS A 209 8.23 16.61 -14.32
CA CYS A 209 8.27 16.81 -15.78
C CYS A 209 7.12 17.71 -16.28
N VAL A 210 5.90 17.52 -15.78
CA VAL A 210 4.73 18.32 -16.20
C VAL A 210 4.89 19.79 -15.80
N GLN A 211 5.40 20.06 -14.60
CA GLN A 211 5.56 21.41 -14.07
C GLN A 211 6.82 22.13 -14.58
N THR A 212 7.79 21.41 -15.15
CA THR A 212 8.97 22.02 -15.77
C THR A 212 8.55 22.80 -17.03
N LYS A 213 8.82 24.11 -17.06
CA LYS A 213 8.43 24.99 -18.19
C LYS A 213 9.10 24.59 -19.50
N ASP A 214 10.41 24.31 -19.45
CA ASP A 214 11.23 24.03 -20.62
C ASP A 214 11.23 22.56 -21.05
N PHE A 215 10.45 21.71 -20.37
CA PHE A 215 10.28 20.31 -20.75
C PHE A 215 9.34 20.21 -21.97
N SER A 216 9.75 19.46 -22.99
CA SER A 216 9.11 19.50 -24.30
C SER A 216 7.62 19.10 -24.23
N GLN A 217 6.76 19.79 -24.98
CA GLN A 217 5.33 19.47 -25.02
C GLN A 217 5.08 18.04 -25.55
N ALA A 218 5.90 17.60 -26.52
CA ALA A 218 5.92 16.22 -27.00
C ALA A 218 6.34 15.26 -25.88
N GLY A 219 7.37 15.58 -25.10
CA GLY A 219 7.78 14.81 -23.92
C GLY A 219 6.65 14.69 -22.88
N LYS A 220 5.94 15.77 -22.57
CA LYS A 220 4.77 15.76 -21.66
C LYS A 220 3.64 14.86 -22.18
N GLN A 221 3.33 14.92 -23.47
CA GLN A 221 2.29 14.07 -24.08
C GLN A 221 2.69 12.60 -24.10
N THR A 222 3.94 12.31 -24.42
CA THR A 222 4.50 10.95 -24.42
C THR A 222 4.52 10.36 -23.02
N LEU A 223 4.99 11.12 -22.03
CA LEU A 223 4.95 10.76 -20.62
C LEU A 223 3.49 10.46 -20.18
N LYS A 224 2.54 11.33 -20.55
CA LYS A 224 1.11 11.07 -20.29
C LYS A 224 0.64 9.75 -20.92
N ALA A 225 1.01 9.45 -22.17
CA ALA A 225 0.64 8.20 -22.84
C ALA A 225 1.26 6.96 -22.18
N VAL A 226 2.51 7.04 -21.71
CA VAL A 226 3.18 5.94 -20.96
C VAL A 226 2.45 5.65 -19.65
N PHE A 227 2.08 6.69 -18.90
CA PHE A 227 1.31 6.54 -17.68
C PHE A 227 -0.10 6.03 -17.97
N ASP A 228 -0.76 6.51 -19.02
CA ASP A 228 -2.11 6.08 -19.40
C ASP A 228 -2.17 4.60 -19.83
N LYS A 229 -1.11 4.08 -20.50
CA LYS A 229 -1.03 2.70 -20.99
C LYS A 229 -0.67 1.70 -19.89
N ASN A 230 0.20 2.11 -18.96
CA ASN A 230 0.73 1.22 -17.91
C ASN A 230 0.04 1.40 -16.55
N TYR A 231 -0.73 2.49 -16.36
CA TYR A 231 -1.37 2.86 -15.10
C TYR A 231 -2.78 3.42 -15.36
N THR A 232 -3.73 2.55 -15.69
CA THR A 232 -5.16 2.86 -15.81
C THR A 232 -5.75 3.53 -14.56
N ASN A 233 -5.11 3.42 -13.39
CA ASN A 233 -5.55 4.05 -12.15
C ASN A 233 -5.04 5.48 -11.93
N VAL A 234 -3.94 5.92 -12.58
CA VAL A 234 -3.43 7.31 -12.42
C VAL A 234 -4.27 8.30 -13.24
N LYS A 235 -4.74 7.86 -14.42
CA LYS A 235 -5.59 8.64 -15.31
C LYS A 235 -7.00 8.89 -14.73
N ASP A 236 -7.46 7.98 -13.87
CA ASP A 236 -8.77 8.04 -13.25
C ASP A 236 -8.86 9.09 -12.13
N GLU A 237 -7.76 9.50 -11.49
CA GLU A 237 -7.81 10.41 -10.33
C GLU A 237 -7.44 11.85 -10.65
N LEU A 238 -6.64 12.08 -11.70
CA LEU A 238 -6.37 13.43 -12.20
C LEU A 238 -7.46 13.97 -13.14
N ASN A 239 -8.30 13.10 -13.75
CA ASN A 239 -9.37 13.53 -14.68
C ASN A 239 -10.80 13.36 -14.13
N LYS A 240 -11.06 12.61 -13.05
CA LYS A 240 -12.42 12.41 -12.50
C LYS A 240 -12.84 13.44 -11.45
N GLU A 241 -12.51 14.72 -11.66
CA GLU A 241 -13.25 15.80 -11.00
C GLU A 241 -14.69 15.91 -11.54
N LYS A 242 -15.05 15.25 -12.65
CA LYS A 242 -16.43 15.21 -13.14
C LYS A 242 -16.76 13.85 -13.77
N ASN A 243 -17.68 13.13 -13.14
CA ASN A 243 -18.47 12.02 -13.69
C ASN A 243 -17.74 10.75 -14.13
N VAL A 244 -17.86 9.64 -13.38
CA VAL A 244 -18.00 8.30 -13.98
C VAL A 244 -18.82 7.38 -13.06
N GLU A 245 -19.89 6.79 -13.63
CA GLU A 245 -20.74 5.75 -13.05
C GLU A 245 -20.05 4.37 -12.99
N GLU A 246 -20.35 3.63 -11.92
CA GLU A 246 -19.83 2.31 -11.58
C GLU A 246 -20.61 1.18 -12.25
N LYS A 247 -20.03 0.49 -13.23
CA LYS A 247 -20.39 -0.91 -13.53
C LYS A 247 -19.14 -1.67 -13.93
N ASN A 248 -18.74 -2.66 -13.12
CA ASN A 248 -17.83 -3.79 -13.41
C ASN A 248 -16.51 -3.92 -12.64
N TYR A 249 -16.13 -3.02 -11.72
CA TYR A 249 -14.81 -3.16 -11.05
C TYR A 249 -14.71 -4.34 -10.06
N TYR A 250 -15.84 -4.88 -9.57
CA TYR A 250 -15.86 -5.86 -8.47
C TYR A 250 -16.13 -7.32 -8.87
N ARG A 251 -16.26 -7.62 -10.18
CA ARG A 251 -16.39 -9.00 -10.66
C ARG A 251 -15.04 -9.49 -11.18
N ASN A 252 -14.17 -10.00 -10.31
CA ASN A 252 -13.29 -11.12 -10.70
C ASN A 252 -12.60 -11.82 -9.52
N ASN A 253 -12.61 -13.15 -9.63
CA ASN A 253 -12.09 -14.15 -8.69
C ASN A 253 -10.56 -14.15 -8.64
N THR A 254 -9.96 -13.77 -7.51
CA THR A 254 -8.57 -14.15 -7.16
C THR A 254 -8.47 -14.46 -5.67
N ASN A 255 -7.67 -15.47 -5.34
CA ASN A 255 -7.74 -16.27 -4.12
C ASN A 255 -7.00 -15.71 -2.88
N ASN A 256 -6.49 -14.47 -2.93
CA ASN A 256 -5.72 -13.89 -1.81
C ASN A 256 -6.58 -13.21 -0.73
N PHE A 257 -7.88 -13.03 -0.96
CA PHE A 257 -8.82 -12.31 -0.08
C PHE A 257 -9.35 -13.10 1.13
N ASN A 258 -8.68 -14.20 1.52
CA ASN A 258 -9.21 -15.15 2.51
C ASN A 258 -9.08 -14.70 3.97
N LEU A 259 -8.30 -13.65 4.28
CA LEU A 259 -8.08 -13.17 5.65
C LEU A 259 -9.39 -12.76 6.35
N LEU A 260 -10.31 -12.10 5.63
CA LEU A 260 -11.59 -11.63 6.18
C LEU A 260 -12.80 -12.49 5.75
N LYS A 261 -12.64 -13.39 4.77
CA LYS A 261 -13.74 -14.23 4.24
C LYS A 261 -14.29 -15.22 5.27
N GLY A 262 -13.49 -15.62 6.26
CA GLY A 262 -13.88 -16.51 7.36
C GLY A 262 -14.19 -15.79 8.68
N LEU A 263 -14.10 -14.46 8.72
CA LEU A 263 -14.33 -13.71 9.96
C LEU A 263 -15.83 -13.48 10.14
N GLY A 264 -16.36 -13.96 11.28
CA GLY A 264 -17.74 -13.72 11.66
C GLY A 264 -18.03 -12.23 11.82
N THR A 265 -19.30 -11.85 11.67
CA THR A 265 -19.79 -10.47 11.83
C THR A 265 -19.25 -9.78 13.09
N ASN A 266 -19.09 -10.54 14.18
CA ASN A 266 -18.53 -10.05 15.44
C ASN A 266 -17.14 -9.44 15.35
N LEU A 267 -16.22 -10.04 14.60
CA LEU A 267 -14.84 -9.55 14.48
C LEU A 267 -14.76 -8.37 13.49
N LEU A 268 -15.62 -8.37 12.47
CA LEU A 268 -15.77 -7.22 11.58
C LEU A 268 -16.27 -5.98 12.33
N PHE A 269 -17.21 -6.16 13.27
CA PHE A 269 -17.64 -5.08 14.17
C PHE A 269 -16.51 -4.57 15.08
N THR A 270 -15.65 -5.45 15.59
CA THR A 270 -14.48 -5.06 16.38
C THR A 270 -13.53 -4.20 15.56
N ILE A 271 -13.25 -4.57 14.30
CA ILE A 271 -12.41 -3.79 13.39
C ILE A 271 -13.01 -2.39 13.14
N LEU A 272 -14.31 -2.33 12.84
CA LEU A 272 -15.05 -1.08 12.59
C LEU A 272 -15.06 -0.12 13.79
N ARG A 273 -15.12 -0.65 15.02
CA ARG A 273 -15.13 0.16 16.24
C ARG A 273 -13.73 0.62 16.67
N GLY A 274 -12.67 0.17 15.98
CA GLY A 274 -11.30 0.40 16.41
C GLY A 274 -10.93 -0.29 17.72
N GLU A 275 -11.73 -1.28 18.14
CA GLU A 275 -11.45 -2.10 19.32
C GLU A 275 -10.35 -3.10 18.99
N SER A 276 -9.45 -3.40 19.93
CA SER A 276 -8.47 -4.48 19.78
C SER A 276 -9.19 -5.83 19.59
N GLU A 277 -8.66 -6.72 18.75
CA GLU A 277 -9.19 -8.09 18.64
C GLU A 277 -9.33 -8.67 20.07
N PRO A 278 -10.49 -9.21 20.46
CA PRO A 278 -10.56 -9.96 21.71
C PRO A 278 -9.55 -11.10 21.60
N GLU A 279 -8.73 -11.28 22.64
CA GLU A 279 -7.75 -12.37 22.69
C GLU A 279 -8.42 -13.66 22.24
N ARG A 280 -7.92 -14.24 21.14
CA ARG A 280 -8.45 -15.51 20.65
C ARG A 280 -8.27 -16.51 21.79
N PRO A 281 -9.35 -17.19 22.25
CA PRO A 281 -9.19 -18.22 23.26
C PRO A 281 -8.20 -19.23 22.72
N ALA A 282 -7.11 -19.44 23.48
CA ALA A 282 -6.03 -20.33 23.09
C ALA A 282 -6.63 -21.66 22.60
N HIS A 283 -6.38 -21.99 21.32
CA HIS A 283 -6.76 -23.29 20.81
C HIS A 283 -6.04 -24.34 21.67
N LYS A 284 -6.80 -25.06 22.50
CA LYS A 284 -6.29 -26.25 23.18
C LYS A 284 -5.59 -27.11 22.12
N PRO A 285 -4.29 -27.43 22.27
CA PRO A 285 -3.59 -28.20 21.27
C PRO A 285 -4.34 -29.52 21.10
N LYS A 286 -4.84 -29.75 19.87
CA LYS A 286 -5.44 -31.04 19.51
C LYS A 286 -4.35 -32.08 19.71
N LYS A 287 -4.52 -32.97 20.72
CA LYS A 287 -3.67 -34.15 20.90
C LYS A 287 -3.58 -34.86 19.55
N LYS A 288 -2.39 -34.87 18.94
CA LYS A 288 -2.11 -35.71 17.78
C LYS A 288 -2.38 -37.16 18.22
N LYS A 289 -3.45 -37.77 17.70
CA LYS A 289 -3.58 -39.24 17.75
C LYS A 289 -2.44 -39.77 16.88
N HIS A 290 -1.41 -40.33 17.51
CA HIS A 290 -0.43 -41.16 16.82
C HIS A 290 -1.18 -42.29 16.13
N LYS A 291 -1.21 -42.25 14.80
CA LYS A 291 -1.54 -43.40 13.98
C LYS A 291 -0.21 -43.96 13.45
N ASN A 292 -0.06 -45.26 13.60
CA ASN A 292 0.95 -46.16 13.05
C ASN A 292 2.11 -46.53 13.99
N ASP A 293 1.78 -47.31 15.02
CA ASP A 293 2.53 -48.55 15.26
C ASP A 293 2.08 -49.56 14.20
N ARG A 294 2.92 -49.80 13.19
CA ARG A 294 2.83 -50.98 12.33
C ARG A 294 4.18 -51.69 12.41
N GLY A 295 4.11 -52.92 12.90
CA GLY A 295 5.21 -53.71 13.38
C GLY A 295 6.40 -53.83 12.43
N TYR A 296 7.58 -53.67 13.02
CA TYR A 296 8.80 -54.26 12.52
C TYR A 296 9.06 -55.48 13.40
N SER A 297 8.87 -56.68 12.84
CA SER A 297 9.31 -57.93 13.46
C SER A 297 10.59 -58.36 12.73
N PRO A 298 11.72 -58.52 13.43
CA PRO A 298 13.00 -58.87 12.80
C PRO A 298 12.98 -60.36 12.42
N ARG A 299 13.33 -60.69 11.18
CA ARG A 299 13.65 -62.08 10.81
C ARG A 299 15.12 -62.35 11.11
N MET A 300 15.35 -63.38 11.93
CA MET A 300 16.55 -64.22 11.90
C MET A 300 16.57 -65.03 10.61
#